data_AF-A0A947PYG9-F1
#
_entry.id   AF-A0A947PYG9-F1
#
_cell.length_a   1.000
_cell.length_b   1.000
_cell.length_c   1.000
_cell.angle_alpha   90.00
_cell.angle_beta   90.00
_cell.angle_gamma   90.00
#
_symmetry.space_group_name_H-M   'P 1'
#
loop_
_entity.id
_entity.type
_entity.pdbx_description
1 polymer ?
#
loop_
_entity_poly.entity_id
_entity_poly.type
_entity_poly.pdbx_seq_one_letter_code
_entity_poly.pdbx_strand_id
1 'polypeptide(L)'
;LKQNPAKHGEPHDRSAALFPAPSHQQFQLAPSALREWISDMDCTSKTIRNTLIPLRSLFEDALNDELIDFNPFDRIALAKLIRQTAKASDYVVQPFTAEERAAILAACRPDEWPTVQFWSCTGLRPGELQALEWRHVDWERRTVRIELNQVAGVVKAPKTAAGIRDVELSPDAMAALDVQKRISEGIGARMWLNPNTLQPWTTDAQVRKTLWLTLMKRSAITYRNPYQVRHTFASSLLTAGQNPWYVAQQLGHEDVEMVFRTYGKFIREDYMKPRAEFRNAE
;
A
#
# COMPACT_ATOMS: atom_id res chain seq x y z
N LEU A 1 53.51 11.87 -56.71
CA LEU A 1 52.92 12.06 -58.05
C LEU A 1 51.97 10.92 -58.32
N LYS A 2 50.66 11.25 -58.39
CA LYS A 2 49.58 10.51 -59.08
C LYS A 2 49.23 9.12 -58.51
N GLN A 3 47.99 8.68 -58.42
CA GLN A 3 46.65 9.25 -58.47
C GLN A 3 45.75 8.07 -58.01
N ASN A 4 44.68 8.40 -57.29
CA ASN A 4 43.61 7.50 -56.88
C ASN A 4 42.90 6.90 -58.12
N PRO A 5 42.32 5.70 -58.02
CA PRO A 5 40.96 5.58 -58.52
C PRO A 5 40.00 4.90 -57.52
N ALA A 6 38.88 5.59 -57.38
CA ALA A 6 37.60 5.20 -56.80
C ALA A 6 37.30 3.69 -56.82
N LYS A 7 37.04 3.15 -55.62
CA LYS A 7 36.15 2.00 -55.45
C LYS A 7 34.75 2.52 -55.17
N HIS A 8 33.83 2.29 -56.10
CA HIS A 8 32.40 2.40 -55.85
C HIS A 8 32.03 1.40 -54.76
N GLY A 9 31.57 1.91 -53.61
CA GLY A 9 30.86 1.11 -52.62
C GLY A 9 29.47 0.82 -53.14
N GLU A 10 29.14 -0.46 -53.28
CA GLU A 10 27.78 -0.96 -53.47
C GLU A 10 26.88 -0.43 -52.34
N PRO A 11 25.60 -0.13 -52.61
CA PRO A 11 24.64 0.16 -51.55
C PRO A 11 24.43 -1.13 -50.78
N HIS A 12 24.71 -1.11 -49.47
CA HIS A 12 24.29 -2.15 -48.55
C HIS A 12 22.77 -2.30 -48.60
N ASP A 13 22.33 -3.27 -49.39
CA ASP A 13 20.99 -3.84 -49.35
C ASP A 13 20.76 -4.38 -47.94
N ARG A 14 20.05 -3.61 -47.11
CA ARG A 14 19.47 -4.09 -45.86
C ARG A 14 18.18 -4.84 -46.19
N SER A 15 18.31 -5.91 -46.96
CA SER A 15 17.22 -6.82 -47.26
C SER A 15 16.85 -7.57 -45.98
N ALA A 16 15.74 -7.14 -45.39
CA ALA A 16 14.75 -7.94 -44.67
C ALA A 16 15.28 -9.17 -43.92
N ALA A 17 15.55 -9.00 -42.62
CA ALA A 17 15.39 -10.10 -41.68
C ALA A 17 13.88 -10.42 -41.61
N LEU A 18 13.43 -11.28 -42.53
CA LEU A 18 12.10 -11.89 -42.50
C LEU A 18 12.02 -12.76 -41.24
N PHE A 19 11.49 -12.19 -40.16
CA PHE A 19 10.93 -12.99 -39.09
C PHE A 19 9.86 -13.90 -39.72
N PRO A 20 9.85 -15.20 -39.43
CA PRO A 20 8.80 -16.09 -39.94
C PRO A 20 7.45 -15.55 -39.48
N ALA A 21 6.58 -15.23 -40.45
CA ALA A 21 5.21 -14.84 -40.18
C ALA A 21 4.53 -15.96 -39.37
N PRO A 22 3.98 -15.69 -38.18
CA PRO A 22 3.26 -16.70 -37.42
C PRO A 22 2.09 -17.18 -38.27
N SER A 23 1.94 -18.50 -38.40
CA SER A 23 0.77 -19.11 -39.02
C SER A 23 -0.49 -18.56 -38.34
N HIS A 24 -1.31 -17.81 -39.08
CA HIS A 24 -2.54 -17.19 -38.60
C HIS A 24 -3.58 -18.25 -38.20
N GLN A 25 -3.43 -18.86 -37.02
CA GLN A 25 -4.60 -19.37 -36.31
C GLN A 25 -5.33 -18.15 -35.76
N GLN A 26 -6.40 -17.73 -36.45
CA GLN A 26 -7.29 -16.68 -35.96
C GLN A 26 -7.85 -17.09 -34.59
N PHE A 27 -7.37 -16.45 -33.54
CA PHE A 27 -7.93 -16.57 -32.20
C PHE A 27 -9.27 -15.82 -32.19
N GLN A 28 -10.35 -16.48 -32.63
CA GLN A 28 -11.68 -15.88 -32.61
C GLN A 28 -12.29 -15.98 -31.20
N LEU A 29 -11.77 -15.18 -30.26
CA LEU A 29 -12.44 -15.02 -28.96
C LEU A 29 -13.63 -14.06 -29.13
N ALA A 30 -14.84 -14.61 -29.12
CA ALA A 30 -16.05 -13.81 -29.23
C ALA A 30 -16.23 -12.90 -27.98
N PRO A 31 -16.70 -11.65 -28.15
CA PRO A 31 -17.04 -10.78 -27.02
C PRO A 31 -18.09 -11.37 -26.06
N SER A 32 -18.91 -12.34 -26.50
CA SER A 32 -19.81 -13.09 -25.62
C SER A 32 -19.07 -13.97 -24.62
N ALA A 33 -18.03 -14.70 -25.05
CA ALA A 33 -17.24 -15.56 -24.18
C ALA A 33 -16.54 -14.75 -23.08
N LEU A 34 -16.00 -13.57 -23.43
CA LEU A 34 -15.45 -12.64 -22.44
C LEU A 34 -16.50 -12.12 -21.47
N ARG A 35 -17.71 -11.82 -21.93
CA ARG A 35 -18.81 -11.38 -21.07
C ARG A 35 -19.21 -12.45 -20.08
N GLU A 36 -19.36 -13.70 -20.52
CA GLU A 36 -19.66 -14.84 -19.66
C GLU A 36 -18.55 -15.04 -18.63
N TRP A 37 -17.29 -15.09 -19.08
CA TRP A 37 -16.15 -15.26 -18.19
C TRP A 37 -16.05 -14.15 -17.12
N ILE A 38 -16.28 -12.89 -17.48
CA ILE A 38 -16.31 -11.77 -16.52
C ILE A 38 -17.51 -11.87 -15.57
N SER A 39 -18.65 -12.37 -16.05
CA SER A 39 -19.85 -12.54 -15.24
C SER A 39 -19.70 -13.63 -14.19
N ASP A 40 -18.95 -14.69 -14.53
CA ASP A 40 -18.67 -15.82 -13.65
C ASP A 40 -17.57 -15.51 -12.61
N MET A 41 -16.91 -14.36 -12.71
CA MET A 41 -15.92 -13.95 -11.72
C MET A 41 -16.56 -13.64 -10.38
N ASP A 42 -16.41 -14.57 -9.44
CA ASP A 42 -16.93 -14.45 -8.09
C ASP A 42 -16.07 -13.56 -7.18
N CYS A 43 -15.84 -12.29 -7.57
CA CYS A 43 -14.96 -11.39 -6.83
C CYS A 43 -15.37 -9.91 -6.92
N THR A 44 -14.62 -9.04 -6.21
CA THR A 44 -14.93 -7.61 -6.14
C THR A 44 -14.65 -6.89 -7.45
N SER A 45 -15.30 -5.75 -7.68
CA SER A 45 -15.07 -4.94 -8.90
C SER A 45 -13.60 -4.55 -9.07
N LYS A 46 -12.87 -4.34 -7.97
CA LYS A 46 -11.45 -4.02 -8.00
C LYS A 46 -10.62 -5.22 -8.48
N THR A 47 -10.94 -6.42 -7.98
CA THR A 47 -10.29 -7.66 -8.41
C THR A 47 -10.55 -7.91 -9.89
N ILE A 48 -11.81 -7.84 -10.35
CA ILE A 48 -12.15 -8.01 -11.77
C ILE A 48 -11.35 -7.03 -12.63
N ARG A 49 -11.35 -5.73 -12.29
CA ARG A 49 -10.60 -4.73 -13.05
C ARG A 49 -9.10 -5.05 -13.10
N ASN A 50 -8.50 -5.43 -11.98
CA ASN A 50 -7.08 -5.79 -11.93
C ASN A 50 -6.75 -7.02 -12.78
N THR A 51 -7.62 -8.04 -12.76
CA THR A 51 -7.50 -9.23 -13.61
C THR A 51 -7.60 -8.86 -15.10
N LEU A 52 -8.43 -7.88 -15.44
CA LEU A 52 -8.61 -7.44 -16.82
C LEU A 52 -7.48 -6.56 -17.35
N ILE A 53 -6.68 -5.90 -16.52
CA ILE A 53 -5.55 -5.04 -16.98
C ILE A 53 -4.62 -5.78 -17.95
N PRO A 54 -4.01 -6.92 -17.60
CA PRO A 54 -3.10 -7.62 -18.52
C PRO A 54 -3.81 -8.14 -19.76
N LEU A 55 -5.05 -8.63 -19.61
CA LEU A 55 -5.82 -9.15 -20.73
C LEU A 55 -6.18 -8.06 -21.74
N ARG A 56 -6.51 -6.85 -21.26
CA ARG A 56 -6.77 -5.69 -22.12
C ARG A 56 -5.52 -5.26 -22.87
N SER A 57 -4.37 -5.20 -22.18
CA SER A 57 -3.08 -4.92 -22.83
C SER A 57 -2.79 -5.91 -23.95
N LEU A 58 -3.00 -7.21 -23.70
CA LEU A 58 -2.78 -8.26 -24.70
C LEU A 58 -3.62 -8.05 -25.98
N PHE A 59 -4.91 -7.70 -25.84
CA PHE A 59 -5.76 -7.45 -27.01
C PHE A 59 -5.48 -6.10 -27.69
N GLU A 60 -5.02 -5.10 -26.94
CA GLU A 60 -4.54 -3.84 -27.52
C GLU A 60 -3.26 -4.09 -28.37
N ASP A 61 -2.30 -4.85 -27.84
CA ASP A 61 -1.08 -5.24 -28.58
C ASP A 61 -1.42 -6.08 -29.82
N ALA A 62 -2.29 -7.09 -29.68
CA ALA A 62 -2.71 -7.93 -30.82
C ALA A 62 -3.43 -7.14 -31.92
N LEU A 63 -4.19 -6.09 -31.56
CA LEU A 63 -4.81 -5.21 -32.55
C LEU A 63 -3.76 -4.34 -33.26
N ASN A 64 -2.79 -3.79 -32.52
CA ASN A 64 -1.72 -2.96 -33.08
C ASN A 64 -0.80 -3.76 -34.02
N ASP A 65 -0.59 -5.05 -33.73
CA ASP A 65 0.18 -5.98 -34.55
C ASP A 65 -0.66 -6.60 -35.70
N GLU A 66 -1.90 -6.12 -35.91
CA GLU A 66 -2.81 -6.60 -36.96
C GLU A 66 -3.11 -8.11 -36.88
N LEU A 67 -2.97 -8.72 -35.70
CA LEU A 67 -3.29 -10.13 -35.46
C LEU A 67 -4.81 -10.36 -35.32
N ILE A 68 -5.55 -9.30 -34.99
CA ILE A 68 -7.00 -9.25 -34.90
C ILE A 68 -7.52 -7.98 -35.58
N ASP A 69 -8.72 -8.04 -36.16
CA ASP A 69 -9.32 -6.89 -36.86
C ASP A 69 -9.97 -5.87 -35.91
N PHE A 70 -10.28 -6.27 -34.68
CA PHE A 70 -10.91 -5.40 -33.68
C PHE A 70 -10.61 -5.89 -32.26
N ASN A 71 -10.63 -4.98 -31.28
CA ASN A 71 -10.50 -5.34 -29.88
C ASN A 71 -11.85 -5.86 -29.31
N PRO A 72 -11.92 -7.10 -28.80
CA PRO A 72 -13.15 -7.66 -28.24
C PRO A 72 -13.74 -6.86 -27.08
N PHE A 73 -12.92 -6.12 -26.32
CA PHE A 73 -13.37 -5.31 -25.19
C PHE A 73 -14.16 -4.07 -25.61
N ASP A 74 -13.97 -3.56 -26.83
CA ASP A 74 -14.71 -2.39 -27.34
C ASP A 74 -16.21 -2.68 -27.49
N ARG A 75 -16.56 -3.96 -27.64
CA ARG A 75 -17.95 -4.42 -27.76
C ARG A 75 -18.58 -4.81 -26.43
N ILE A 76 -17.90 -4.56 -25.31
CA ILE A 76 -18.37 -4.92 -23.96
C ILE A 76 -18.55 -3.64 -23.15
N ALA A 77 -19.77 -3.42 -22.64
CA ALA A 77 -20.03 -2.36 -21.67
C ALA A 77 -19.45 -2.73 -20.28
N LEU A 78 -18.12 -2.78 -20.16
CA LEU A 78 -17.39 -3.31 -19.00
C LEU A 78 -17.82 -2.67 -17.68
N ALA A 79 -17.98 -1.34 -17.64
CA ALA A 79 -18.38 -0.65 -16.42
C ALA A 79 -19.76 -1.10 -15.92
N LYS A 80 -20.72 -1.30 -16.86
CA LYS A 80 -22.06 -1.79 -16.55
C LYS A 80 -22.02 -3.24 -16.11
N LEU A 81 -21.27 -4.08 -16.84
CA LEU A 81 -21.13 -5.50 -16.55
C LEU A 81 -20.54 -5.73 -15.15
N ILE A 82 -19.40 -5.12 -14.86
CA ILE A 82 -18.71 -5.22 -13.56
C ILE A 82 -19.62 -4.75 -12.42
N ARG A 83 -20.40 -3.68 -12.62
CA ARG A 83 -21.34 -3.21 -11.60
C ARG A 83 -22.46 -4.22 -11.32
N GLN A 84 -22.87 -5.00 -12.31
CA GLN A 84 -23.96 -5.96 -12.20
C GLN A 84 -23.52 -7.32 -11.63
N THR A 85 -22.27 -7.72 -11.88
CA THR A 85 -21.79 -9.08 -11.56
C THR A 85 -20.82 -9.12 -10.38
N ALA A 86 -20.15 -8.01 -10.06
CA ALA A 86 -19.16 -8.00 -8.99
C ALA A 86 -19.81 -8.13 -7.61
N LYS A 87 -19.12 -8.85 -6.72
CA LYS A 87 -19.42 -8.85 -5.29
C LYS A 87 -19.09 -7.49 -4.67
N ALA A 88 -19.95 -7.06 -3.74
CA ALA A 88 -19.61 -5.95 -2.85
C ALA A 88 -18.41 -6.33 -1.97
N SER A 89 -17.53 -5.39 -1.71
CA SER A 89 -16.46 -5.60 -0.72
C SER A 89 -17.04 -5.50 0.68
N ASP A 90 -16.67 -6.44 1.55
CA ASP A 90 -16.93 -6.43 2.99
C ASP A 90 -15.97 -5.51 3.77
N TYR A 91 -14.95 -4.98 3.09
CA TYR A 91 -13.95 -4.15 3.71
C TYR A 91 -14.51 -2.76 4.03
N VAL A 92 -14.57 -2.47 5.33
CA VAL A 92 -14.99 -1.18 5.86
C VAL A 92 -13.83 -0.54 6.62
N VAL A 93 -13.62 0.75 6.38
CA VAL A 93 -12.74 1.57 7.20
C VAL A 93 -13.45 1.81 8.53
N GLN A 94 -12.85 1.38 9.63
CA GLN A 94 -13.40 1.45 10.98
C GLN A 94 -12.25 1.74 11.96
N PRO A 95 -11.89 3.04 12.14
CA PRO A 95 -10.91 3.47 13.11
C PRO A 95 -11.29 3.06 14.54
N PHE A 96 -10.28 2.72 15.35
CA PHE A 96 -10.40 2.57 16.80
C PHE A 96 -10.62 3.90 17.54
N THR A 97 -11.56 3.92 18.49
CA THR A 97 -11.80 5.06 19.38
C THR A 97 -10.65 5.25 20.37
N ALA A 98 -10.65 6.35 21.13
CA ALA A 98 -9.62 6.60 22.14
C ALA A 98 -9.58 5.51 23.23
N GLU A 99 -10.75 5.05 23.67
CA GLU A 99 -10.92 4.02 24.68
C GLU A 99 -10.44 2.67 24.16
N GLU A 100 -10.78 2.33 22.92
CA GLU A 100 -10.33 1.08 22.29
C GLU A 100 -8.81 1.06 22.12
N ARG A 101 -8.20 2.18 21.70
CA ARG A 101 -6.73 2.29 21.61
C ARG A 101 -6.07 2.08 22.96
N ALA A 102 -6.60 2.70 24.02
CA ALA A 102 -6.08 2.53 25.37
C ALA A 102 -6.19 1.08 25.84
N ALA A 103 -7.33 0.42 25.59
CA ALA A 103 -7.53 -0.99 25.90
C ALA A 103 -6.58 -1.92 25.13
N ILE A 104 -6.33 -1.63 23.84
CA ILE A 104 -5.38 -2.38 23.01
C ILE A 104 -3.96 -2.26 23.59
N LEU A 105 -3.51 -1.05 23.91
CA LEU A 105 -2.18 -0.82 24.48
C LEU A 105 -2.02 -1.47 25.86
N ALA A 106 -3.04 -1.37 26.71
CA ALA A 106 -3.04 -1.99 28.04
C ALA A 106 -3.01 -3.53 28.00
N ALA A 107 -3.52 -4.14 26.92
CA ALA A 107 -3.52 -5.59 26.72
C ALA A 107 -2.25 -6.15 26.06
N CYS A 108 -1.29 -5.28 25.73
CA CYS A 108 -0.01 -5.68 25.16
C CYS A 108 0.89 -6.29 26.24
N ARG A 109 1.59 -7.37 25.89
CA ARG A 109 2.75 -7.81 26.69
C ARG A 109 3.92 -6.84 26.53
N PRO A 110 4.93 -6.87 27.43
CA PRO A 110 6.11 -6.01 27.32
C PRO A 110 6.86 -6.11 25.97
N ASP A 111 6.89 -7.30 25.37
CA ASP A 111 7.52 -7.58 24.06
C ASP A 111 6.69 -7.11 22.86
N GLU A 112 5.39 -6.84 23.05
CA GLU A 112 4.47 -6.41 22.00
C GLU A 112 4.18 -4.90 22.03
N TRP A 113 4.11 -4.34 23.25
CA TRP A 113 3.81 -2.93 23.50
C TRP A 113 4.60 -1.95 22.62
N PRO A 114 5.94 -2.04 22.51
CA PRO A 114 6.68 -1.07 21.72
C PRO A 114 6.28 -1.09 20.24
N THR A 115 6.01 -2.28 19.67
CA THR A 115 5.54 -2.38 18.28
C THR A 115 4.19 -1.71 18.09
N VAL A 116 3.25 -1.98 18.99
CA VAL A 116 1.86 -1.49 18.88
C VAL A 116 1.77 0.01 19.16
N GLN A 117 2.51 0.51 20.17
CA GLN A 117 2.62 1.94 20.49
C GLN A 117 3.22 2.71 19.32
N PHE A 118 4.38 2.27 18.81
CA PHE A 118 5.03 2.92 17.68
C PHE A 118 4.13 2.93 16.43
N TRP A 119 3.49 1.81 16.13
CA TRP A 119 2.60 1.71 14.98
C TRP A 119 1.39 2.64 15.10
N SER A 120 0.81 2.76 16.30
CA SER A 120 -0.31 3.66 16.59
C SER A 120 0.09 5.13 16.44
N CYS A 121 1.35 5.49 16.75
CA CYS A 121 1.86 6.85 16.64
C CYS A 121 2.36 7.23 15.24
N THR A 122 2.51 6.27 14.31
CA THR A 122 3.11 6.52 12.98
C THR A 122 2.18 6.16 11.81
N GLY A 123 1.18 5.30 12.04
CA GLY A 123 0.23 4.89 11.00
C GLY A 123 0.87 4.22 9.78
N LEU A 124 2.05 3.60 9.95
CA LEU A 124 2.75 2.92 8.85
C LEU A 124 1.90 1.81 8.24
N ARG A 125 2.13 1.52 6.96
CA ARG A 125 1.56 0.30 6.35
C ARG A 125 2.23 -0.92 7.01
N PRO A 126 1.53 -2.07 7.14
CA PRO A 126 2.14 -3.28 7.72
C PRO A 126 3.48 -3.66 7.06
N GLY A 127 3.58 -3.57 5.73
CA GLY A 127 4.80 -3.86 4.99
C GLY A 127 5.93 -2.83 5.22
N GLU A 128 5.59 -1.56 5.47
CA GLU A 128 6.58 -0.52 5.85
C GLU A 128 7.10 -0.77 7.26
N LEU A 129 6.19 -1.09 8.20
CA LEU A 129 6.56 -1.45 9.57
C LEU A 129 7.51 -2.65 9.57
N GLN A 130 7.15 -3.76 8.91
CA GLN A 130 7.99 -4.97 8.85
C GLN A 130 9.37 -4.73 8.22
N ALA A 131 9.45 -3.80 7.27
CA ALA A 131 10.67 -3.50 6.55
C ALA A 131 11.62 -2.54 7.29
N LEU A 132 11.19 -2.02 8.44
CA LEU A 132 11.92 -0.98 9.15
C LEU A 132 13.17 -1.54 9.83
N GLU A 133 14.24 -0.74 9.77
CA GLU A 133 15.55 -1.07 10.31
C GLU A 133 16.08 0.09 11.15
N TRP A 134 16.93 -0.23 12.13
CA TRP A 134 17.46 0.75 13.08
C TRP A 134 18.18 1.92 12.42
N ARG A 135 18.85 1.69 11.28
CA ARG A 135 19.53 2.73 10.51
C ARG A 135 18.61 3.85 9.98
N HIS A 136 17.31 3.58 9.90
CA HIS A 136 16.34 4.56 9.39
C HIS A 136 15.87 5.54 10.47
N VAL A 137 16.22 5.32 11.74
CA VAL A 137 15.83 6.20 12.85
C VAL A 137 16.84 7.34 12.96
N ASP A 138 16.37 8.58 12.80
CA ASP A 138 17.11 9.79 13.15
C ASP A 138 16.66 10.25 14.54
N TRP A 139 17.51 9.98 15.53
CA TRP A 139 17.25 10.27 16.94
C TRP A 139 17.31 11.77 17.26
N GLU A 140 18.13 12.54 16.53
CA GLU A 140 18.29 13.97 16.75
C GLU A 140 17.06 14.72 16.23
N ARG A 141 16.67 14.42 14.98
CA ARG A 141 15.49 15.01 14.35
C ARG A 141 14.18 14.39 14.82
N ARG A 142 14.24 13.26 15.54
CA ARG A 142 13.08 12.45 15.96
C ARG A 142 12.21 12.10 14.77
N THR A 143 12.84 11.56 13.74
CA THR A 143 12.15 11.10 12.53
C THR A 143 12.53 9.68 12.21
N VAL A 144 11.69 9.01 11.42
CA VAL A 144 12.02 7.73 10.84
C VAL A 144 11.84 7.76 9.32
N ARG A 145 12.89 7.35 8.62
CA ARG A 145 12.92 7.27 7.15
C ARG A 145 12.15 6.03 6.69
N ILE A 146 11.10 6.23 5.91
CA ILE A 146 10.38 5.15 5.23
C ILE A 146 10.85 5.11 3.79
N GLU A 147 11.63 4.10 3.44
CA GLU A 147 12.13 3.88 2.07
C GLU A 147 12.11 2.40 1.64
N LEU A 148 11.66 1.52 2.53
CA LEU A 148 11.49 0.10 2.27
C LEU A 148 10.05 -0.32 2.61
N ASN A 149 9.56 -1.31 1.86
CA ASN A 149 8.29 -1.96 2.09
C ASN A 149 8.41 -3.45 1.77
N GLN A 150 7.90 -4.31 2.64
CA GLN A 150 7.94 -5.75 2.48
C GLN A 150 6.57 -6.31 2.10
N VAL A 151 6.51 -7.09 1.02
CA VAL A 151 5.28 -7.77 0.57
C VAL A 151 5.62 -9.20 0.21
N ALA A 152 4.92 -10.16 0.82
CA ALA A 152 5.11 -11.58 0.58
C ALA A 152 6.59 -12.03 0.68
N GLY A 153 7.30 -11.54 1.70
CA GLY A 153 8.72 -11.83 1.93
C GLY A 153 9.69 -10.94 1.14
N VAL A 154 9.25 -10.30 0.07
CA VAL A 154 10.13 -9.49 -0.80
C VAL A 154 10.18 -8.05 -0.31
N VAL A 155 11.39 -7.56 -0.03
CA VAL A 155 11.66 -6.17 0.33
C VAL A 155 11.91 -5.38 -0.94
N LYS A 156 11.24 -4.23 -1.07
CA LYS A 156 11.39 -3.32 -2.21
C LYS A 156 11.21 -1.87 -1.76
N ALA A 157 11.67 -0.95 -2.58
CA ALA A 157 11.29 0.45 -2.43
C ALA A 157 9.76 0.63 -2.60
N PRO A 158 9.15 1.64 -1.96
CA PRO A 158 7.78 2.05 -2.23
C PRO A 158 7.53 2.23 -3.72
N LYS A 159 6.29 1.94 -4.15
CA LYS A 159 5.90 2.06 -5.57
C LYS A 159 5.97 3.48 -6.10
N THR A 160 5.88 4.46 -5.22
CA THR A 160 5.74 5.88 -5.57
C THR A 160 6.75 6.72 -4.81
N ALA A 161 7.14 7.86 -5.38
CA ALA A 161 8.06 8.80 -4.74
C ALA A 161 7.51 9.28 -3.39
N ALA A 162 6.21 9.57 -3.30
CA ALA A 162 5.55 9.96 -2.04
C ALA A 162 5.57 8.85 -0.96
N GLY A 163 5.79 7.60 -1.36
CA GLY A 163 5.99 6.51 -0.41
C GLY A 163 7.31 6.62 0.35
N ILE A 164 8.31 7.27 -0.26
CA ILE A 164 9.61 7.55 0.35
C ILE A 164 9.51 8.86 1.13
N ARG A 165 9.63 8.82 2.46
CA ARG A 165 9.33 9.96 3.32
C ARG A 165 9.97 9.85 4.70
N ASP A 166 10.03 10.98 5.40
CA ASP A 166 10.35 11.01 6.82
C ASP A 166 9.06 11.14 7.61
N VAL A 167 8.88 10.27 8.60
CA VAL A 167 7.74 10.30 9.52
C VAL A 167 8.22 10.89 10.84
N GLU A 168 7.53 11.92 11.31
CA GLU A 168 7.84 12.58 12.59
C GLU A 168 7.40 11.69 13.75
N LEU A 169 8.26 11.56 14.75
CA LEU A 169 8.06 10.70 15.91
C LEU A 169 7.59 11.53 17.11
N SER A 170 6.39 11.23 17.60
CA SER A 170 5.90 11.77 18.86
C SER A 170 6.74 11.27 20.04
N PRO A 171 6.65 11.92 21.23
CA PRO A 171 7.31 11.43 22.43
C PRO A 171 6.98 9.97 22.77
N ASP A 172 5.73 9.55 22.56
CA ASP A 172 5.30 8.16 22.80
C ASP A 172 5.90 7.19 21.78
N ALA A 173 6.08 7.62 20.53
CA ALA A 173 6.77 6.83 19.52
C ALA A 173 8.25 6.65 19.88
N MET A 174 8.91 7.71 20.36
CA MET A 174 10.29 7.65 20.85
C MET A 174 10.44 6.72 22.05
N ALA A 175 9.52 6.79 23.02
CA ALA A 175 9.51 5.91 24.18
C ALA A 175 9.35 4.43 23.78
N ALA A 176 8.52 4.15 22.77
CA ALA A 176 8.40 2.82 22.20
C ALA A 176 9.71 2.33 21.55
N LEU A 177 10.43 3.21 20.84
CA LEU A 177 11.73 2.89 20.26
C LEU A 177 12.79 2.59 21.33
N ASP A 178 12.84 3.36 22.41
CA ASP A 178 13.78 3.15 23.51
C ASP A 178 13.60 1.77 24.17
N VAL A 179 12.34 1.32 24.32
CA VAL A 179 12.04 -0.03 24.81
C VAL A 179 12.44 -1.08 23.77
N GLN A 180 12.07 -0.88 22.50
CA GLN A 180 12.37 -1.84 21.42
C GLN A 180 13.87 -2.03 21.19
N LYS A 181 14.66 -0.98 21.41
CA LYS A 181 16.12 -0.99 21.24
C LYS A 181 16.76 -2.07 22.09
N ARG A 182 16.33 -2.22 23.34
CA ARG A 182 16.79 -3.24 24.29
C ARG A 182 16.43 -4.67 23.87
N ILE A 183 15.43 -4.83 23.00
CA ILE A 183 14.92 -6.14 22.57
C ILE A 183 15.63 -6.62 21.31
N SER A 184 15.89 -5.73 20.34
CA SER A 184 16.21 -6.14 18.97
C SER A 184 17.45 -5.51 18.35
N GLU A 185 17.99 -4.40 18.88
CA GLU A 185 19.14 -3.71 18.27
C GLU A 185 20.38 -4.61 18.18
N GLY A 186 20.63 -5.42 19.20
CA GLY A 186 21.75 -6.38 19.22
C GLY A 186 21.50 -7.68 18.45
N ILE A 187 20.29 -7.91 17.93
CA ILE A 187 19.92 -9.16 17.23
C ILE A 187 20.14 -9.04 15.72
N GLY A 188 19.85 -7.87 15.15
CA GLY A 188 20.03 -7.63 13.72
C GLY A 188 19.49 -6.27 13.28
N ALA A 189 19.51 -6.03 11.96
CA ALA A 189 19.13 -4.73 11.41
C ALA A 189 17.63 -4.39 11.60
N ARG A 190 16.76 -5.41 11.58
CA ARG A 190 15.30 -5.25 11.64
C ARG A 190 14.84 -4.85 13.05
N MET A 191 14.00 -3.81 13.12
CA MET A 191 13.49 -3.29 14.38
C MET A 191 12.42 -4.20 14.99
N TRP A 192 11.52 -4.74 14.16
CA TRP A 192 10.33 -5.43 14.64
C TRP A 192 10.45 -6.93 14.38
N LEU A 193 10.28 -7.70 15.45
CA LEU A 193 10.45 -9.14 15.45
C LEU A 193 9.14 -9.81 15.84
N ASN A 194 8.95 -11.02 15.32
CA ASN A 194 7.89 -11.89 15.78
C ASN A 194 8.15 -12.28 17.24
N PRO A 195 7.23 -11.96 18.18
CA PRO A 195 7.44 -12.24 19.60
C PRO A 195 7.59 -13.74 19.90
N ASN A 196 7.07 -14.61 19.04
CA ASN A 196 7.12 -16.06 19.25
C ASN A 196 8.45 -16.68 18.79
N THR A 197 9.18 -16.04 17.88
CA THR A 197 10.38 -16.63 17.24
C THR A 197 11.61 -15.75 17.30
N LEU A 198 11.48 -14.48 17.70
CA LEU A 198 12.52 -13.45 17.62
C LEU A 198 13.14 -13.29 16.23
N GLN A 199 12.40 -13.69 15.19
CA GLN A 199 12.79 -13.47 13.80
C GLN A 199 11.94 -12.35 13.20
N PRO A 200 12.48 -11.57 12.23
CA PRO A 200 11.70 -10.55 11.57
C PRO A 200 10.44 -11.11 10.92
N TRP A 201 9.34 -10.38 11.01
CA TRP A 201 8.17 -10.69 10.19
C TRP A 201 8.49 -10.49 8.72
N THR A 202 8.00 -11.42 7.88
CA THR A 202 8.19 -11.36 6.44
C THR A 202 6.90 -11.15 5.66
N THR A 203 5.75 -11.31 6.33
CA THR A 203 4.43 -11.12 5.73
C THR A 203 3.43 -10.52 6.71
N ASP A 204 2.48 -9.74 6.17
CA ASP A 204 1.34 -9.19 6.92
C ASP A 204 0.51 -10.30 7.61
N ALA A 205 0.49 -11.49 7.02
CA ALA A 205 -0.19 -12.66 7.59
C ALA A 205 0.47 -13.12 8.90
N GLN A 206 1.80 -13.04 9.02
CA GLN A 206 2.49 -13.35 10.27
C GLN A 206 2.16 -12.33 11.34
N VAL A 207 2.30 -11.02 11.05
CA VAL A 207 1.92 -9.93 11.97
C VAL A 207 0.49 -10.14 12.48
N ARG A 208 -0.45 -10.41 11.56
CA ARG A 208 -1.85 -10.67 11.91
C ARG A 208 -2.03 -11.88 12.81
N LYS A 209 -1.37 -13.00 12.51
CA LYS A 209 -1.57 -14.28 13.20
C LYS A 209 -0.85 -14.34 14.55
N THR A 210 0.35 -13.78 14.66
CA THR A 210 1.20 -13.97 15.84
C THR A 210 1.07 -12.83 16.85
N LEU A 211 0.80 -11.61 16.39
CA LEU A 211 0.59 -10.43 17.24
C LEU A 211 -0.90 -10.07 17.32
N TRP A 212 -1.47 -9.66 16.18
CA TRP A 212 -2.72 -8.90 16.19
C TRP A 212 -3.95 -9.70 16.63
N LEU A 213 -4.15 -10.91 16.10
CA LEU A 213 -5.30 -11.76 16.45
C LEU A 213 -5.33 -12.08 17.95
N THR A 214 -4.18 -12.37 18.55
CA THR A 214 -4.07 -12.65 19.98
C THR A 214 -4.31 -11.39 20.79
N LEU A 215 -3.78 -10.24 20.35
CA LEU A 215 -3.97 -8.96 21.01
C LEU A 215 -5.44 -8.54 21.05
N MET A 216 -6.16 -8.62 19.93
CA MET A 216 -7.60 -8.27 19.88
C MET A 216 -8.43 -9.12 20.85
N LYS A 217 -8.09 -10.42 20.98
CA LYS A 217 -8.74 -11.29 21.96
C LYS A 217 -8.45 -10.86 23.40
N ARG A 218 -7.19 -10.52 23.73
CA ARG A 218 -6.80 -10.07 25.08
C ARG A 218 -7.37 -8.70 25.43
N SER A 219 -7.49 -7.79 24.46
CA SER A 219 -8.06 -6.46 24.67
C SER A 219 -9.58 -6.44 24.72
N ALA A 220 -10.24 -7.59 24.49
CA ALA A 220 -11.69 -7.70 24.38
C ALA A 220 -12.32 -6.75 23.33
N ILE A 221 -11.56 -6.36 22.31
CA ILE A 221 -12.04 -5.52 21.20
C ILE A 221 -12.45 -6.44 20.04
N THR A 222 -13.57 -6.11 19.39
CA THR A 222 -13.99 -6.83 18.17
C THR A 222 -12.87 -6.80 17.15
N TYR A 223 -12.56 -7.97 16.59
CA TYR A 223 -11.47 -8.08 15.63
C TYR A 223 -11.68 -7.13 14.44
N ARG A 224 -10.66 -6.32 14.18
CA ARG A 224 -10.51 -5.55 12.93
C ARG A 224 -9.16 -5.86 12.30
N ASN A 225 -9.02 -5.66 11.00
CA ASN A 225 -7.74 -5.88 10.36
C ASN A 225 -6.66 -4.92 10.92
N PRO A 226 -5.36 -5.31 10.92
CA PRO A 226 -4.30 -4.45 11.44
C PRO A 226 -4.17 -3.12 10.70
N TYR A 227 -4.61 -3.07 9.43
CA TYR A 227 -4.56 -1.86 8.61
C TYR A 227 -5.46 -0.74 9.18
N GLN A 228 -6.42 -1.06 10.05
CA GLN A 228 -7.20 -0.05 10.77
C GLN A 228 -6.33 0.83 11.67
N VAL A 229 -5.16 0.40 12.14
CA VAL A 229 -4.24 1.23 12.93
C VAL A 229 -3.84 2.49 12.16
N ARG A 230 -3.56 2.34 10.86
CA ARG A 230 -3.26 3.47 9.98
C ARG A 230 -4.46 4.40 9.81
N HIS A 231 -5.67 3.83 9.69
CA HIS A 231 -6.88 4.62 9.60
C HIS A 231 -7.16 5.40 10.88
N THR A 232 -6.92 4.77 12.02
CA THR A 232 -6.98 5.39 13.34
C THR A 232 -5.99 6.52 13.50
N PHE A 233 -4.73 6.34 13.09
CA PHE A 233 -3.74 7.40 13.13
C PHE A 233 -4.21 8.61 12.29
N ALA A 234 -4.64 8.36 11.05
CA ALA A 234 -5.11 9.42 10.15
C ALA A 234 -6.34 10.15 10.69
N SER A 235 -7.37 9.42 11.13
CA SER A 235 -8.58 10.02 11.68
C SER A 235 -8.28 10.79 12.97
N SER A 236 -7.44 10.25 13.86
CA SER A 236 -7.08 10.92 15.12
C SER A 236 -6.37 12.26 14.89
N LEU A 237 -5.43 12.32 13.94
CA LEU A 237 -4.75 13.58 13.62
C LEU A 237 -5.71 14.63 13.04
N LEU A 238 -6.58 14.22 12.12
CA LEU A 238 -7.58 15.12 11.53
C LEU A 238 -8.57 15.63 12.58
N THR A 239 -9.04 14.74 13.45
CA THR A 239 -9.88 15.10 14.59
C THR A 239 -9.20 16.10 15.52
N ALA A 240 -7.89 15.93 15.75
CA ALA A 240 -7.07 16.87 16.53
C ALA A 240 -6.82 18.22 15.80
N GLY A 241 -7.41 18.42 14.61
CA GLY A 241 -7.29 19.67 13.85
C GLY A 241 -5.97 19.81 13.10
N GLN A 242 -5.20 18.73 12.92
CA GLN A 242 -3.95 18.79 12.19
C GLN A 242 -4.16 19.09 10.71
N ASN A 243 -3.19 19.77 10.11
CA ASN A 243 -3.22 20.12 8.70
C ASN A 243 -3.33 18.83 7.85
N PRO A 244 -4.36 18.68 6.99
CA PRO A 244 -4.53 17.50 6.13
C PRO A 244 -3.34 17.21 5.22
N TRP A 245 -2.59 18.24 4.79
CA TRP A 245 -1.35 18.07 4.03
C TRP A 245 -0.25 17.41 4.85
N TYR A 246 -0.10 17.83 6.12
CA TYR A 246 0.81 17.18 7.05
C TYR A 246 0.41 15.71 7.24
N VAL A 247 -0.88 15.42 7.46
CA VAL A 247 -1.38 14.04 7.58
C VAL A 247 -1.08 13.22 6.31
N ALA A 248 -1.30 13.79 5.11
CA ALA A 248 -0.98 13.15 3.84
C ALA A 248 0.52 12.84 3.72
N GLN A 249 1.38 13.79 4.11
CA GLN A 249 2.83 13.62 4.11
C GLN A 249 3.26 12.51 5.07
N GLN A 250 2.81 12.51 6.32
CA GLN A 250 3.13 11.45 7.30
C GLN A 250 2.69 10.06 6.82
N LEU A 251 1.55 9.99 6.12
CA LEU A 251 1.02 8.75 5.56
C LEU A 251 1.70 8.34 4.24
N GLY A 252 2.39 9.24 3.53
CA GLY A 252 2.91 8.97 2.19
C GLY A 252 1.78 8.79 1.17
N HIS A 253 0.83 9.73 1.17
CA HIS A 253 -0.17 9.90 0.12
C HIS A 253 0.35 10.93 -0.90
N GLU A 254 0.17 10.63 -2.19
CA GLU A 254 0.49 11.59 -3.26
C GLU A 254 -0.45 12.79 -3.28
N ASP A 255 -1.68 12.59 -2.78
CA ASP A 255 -2.75 13.58 -2.81
C ASP A 255 -3.51 13.62 -1.48
N VAL A 256 -3.79 14.83 -1.01
CA VAL A 256 -4.65 15.13 0.15
C VAL A 256 -6.11 14.72 -0.10
N GLU A 257 -6.56 14.62 -1.36
CA GLU A 257 -7.91 14.14 -1.69
C GLU A 257 -8.16 12.74 -1.07
N MET A 258 -7.15 11.87 -1.07
CA MET A 258 -7.25 10.55 -0.43
C MET A 258 -7.55 10.67 1.07
N VAL A 259 -6.97 11.66 1.74
CA VAL A 259 -7.19 11.90 3.18
C VAL A 259 -8.66 12.27 3.41
N PHE A 260 -9.19 13.23 2.65
CA PHE A 260 -10.59 13.65 2.81
C PHE A 260 -11.59 12.55 2.38
N ARG A 261 -11.36 11.91 1.24
CA ARG A 261 -12.23 10.86 0.71
C ARG A 261 -12.35 9.67 1.67
N THR A 262 -11.26 9.30 2.33
CA THR A 262 -11.25 8.14 3.24
C THR A 262 -11.63 8.52 4.67
N TYR A 263 -11.16 9.66 5.17
CA TYR A 263 -11.25 10.00 6.59
C TYR A 263 -12.21 11.14 6.93
N GLY A 264 -12.66 11.93 5.95
CA GLY A 264 -13.48 13.11 6.19
C GLY A 264 -14.76 12.83 6.98
N LYS A 265 -15.33 11.64 6.83
CA LYS A 265 -16.53 11.22 7.58
C LYS A 265 -16.29 11.02 9.09
N PHE A 266 -15.07 10.67 9.50
CA PHE A 266 -14.72 10.42 10.91
C PHE A 266 -14.37 11.69 11.69
N ILE A 267 -14.16 12.81 10.99
CA ILE A 267 -13.92 14.12 11.61
C ILE A 267 -15.11 14.54 12.47
N ARG A 268 -16.33 14.01 12.23
CA ARG A 268 -17.53 14.41 12.98
C ARG A 268 -17.76 13.64 14.28
N GLU A 269 -17.24 12.42 14.42
CA GLU A 269 -17.57 11.53 15.54
C GLU A 269 -16.72 11.83 16.79
N ASP A 270 -15.44 12.20 16.60
CA ASP A 270 -14.51 12.44 17.72
C ASP A 270 -14.10 13.93 17.89
N TYR A 271 -14.64 14.86 17.08
CA TYR A 271 -14.23 16.26 17.13
C TYR A 271 -14.76 16.96 18.37
N MET A 272 -13.88 17.09 19.37
CA MET A 272 -14.05 18.06 20.44
C MET A 272 -13.64 19.43 19.91
N LYS A 273 -14.62 20.32 19.72
CA LYS A 273 -14.36 21.74 19.41
C LYS A 273 -13.34 22.27 20.43
N PRO A 274 -12.18 22.81 20.00
CA PRO A 274 -11.24 23.43 20.92
C PRO A 274 -11.98 24.48 21.76
N ARG A 275 -11.94 24.36 23.10
CA ARG A 275 -12.41 25.44 23.97
C ARG A 275 -11.42 26.57 23.80
N ALA A 276 -11.89 27.70 23.27
CA ALA A 276 -11.08 28.91 23.23
C ALA A 276 -10.83 29.34 24.68
N GLU A 277 -9.61 29.10 25.17
CA GLU A 277 -9.12 29.76 26.38
C GLU A 277 -8.79 31.20 25.98
N PHE A 278 -9.76 32.08 26.16
CA PHE A 278 -9.48 33.51 26.14
C PHE A 278 -8.58 33.80 27.35
N ARG A 279 -7.28 33.93 27.12
CA ARG A 279 -6.39 34.58 28.09
C ARG A 279 -6.88 36.01 28.22
N ASN A 280 -7.53 36.32 29.34
CA ASN A 280 -7.71 37.70 29.76
C ASN A 280 -6.30 38.26 29.98
N ALA A 281 -5.91 39.22 29.14
CA ALA A 281 -4.71 40.00 29.37
C ALA A 281 -4.97 40.90 30.57
N GLU A 282 -4.22 40.70 31.65
CA GLU A 282 -3.99 41.69 32.71
C GLU A 282 -2.79 42.57 32.35
#